data_AF-A0A920ABV1-F1
#
_entry.id   AF-A0A920ABV1-F1
#
_cell.length_a   1.000
_cell.length_b   1.000
_cell.length_c   1.000
_cell.angle_alpha   90.00
_cell.angle_beta   90.00
_cell.angle_gamma   90.00
#
_symmetry.space_group_name_H-M   'P 1'
#
loop_
_entity.id
_entity.type
_entity.pdbx_description
1 polymer ?
#
loop_
_entity_poly.entity_id
_entity_poly.type
_entity_poly.pdbx_seq_one_letter_code
_entity_poly.pdbx_strand_id
1 'polypeptide(L)'
;MVKYLMFFETEYGYHIVMMEEHRGDEVDIRHILMSPKISAIDLNIAKDILISVRDSILDEKLTFEDASIRYSDDEMTKFNGGKLINLNTGTSKFELHELESAIKLAVEQLEVNEISEPSYVKLDDGKEAYRLFKLLSKAEAHKVNFKDDYKMIRDMALEQKKDEAISDWINTSLSKTYVRINEEYKVLDFQYNWLKN
;
A
#
# COMPACT_ATOMS: atom_id res chain seq x y z
N MET A 1 16.28 -22.62 32.93
CA MET A 1 15.94 -21.76 31.78
C MET A 1 14.43 -21.88 31.60
N VAL A 2 13.68 -20.81 31.90
CA VAL A 2 12.21 -20.84 31.81
C VAL A 2 11.86 -20.57 30.34
N LYS A 3 11.37 -21.59 29.64
CA LYS A 3 10.85 -21.43 28.29
C LYS A 3 9.46 -20.80 28.39
N TYR A 4 9.29 -19.63 27.79
CA TYR A 4 7.99 -18.97 27.69
C TYR A 4 7.37 -19.28 26.34
N LEU A 5 6.13 -19.75 26.36
CA LEU A 5 5.32 -20.03 25.18
C LEU A 5 4.16 -19.04 25.15
N MET A 6 4.04 -18.30 24.05
CA MET A 6 3.01 -17.30 23.85
C MET A 6 2.18 -17.66 22.62
N PHE A 7 0.86 -17.53 22.75
CA PHE A 7 -0.12 -17.77 21.70
C PHE A 7 -0.91 -16.49 21.52
N PHE A 8 -0.95 -15.95 20.32
CA PHE A 8 -1.74 -14.77 20.01
C PHE A 8 -2.17 -14.79 18.54
N GLU A 9 -3.23 -14.05 18.25
CA GLU A 9 -3.81 -13.94 16.92
C GLU A 9 -3.47 -12.58 16.32
N THR A 10 -3.14 -12.55 15.04
CA THR A 10 -3.02 -11.34 14.24
C THR A 10 -3.80 -11.51 12.94
N GLU A 11 -3.81 -10.47 12.09
CA GLU A 11 -4.38 -10.56 10.75
C GLU A 11 -3.79 -11.71 9.91
N TYR A 12 -2.53 -12.08 10.12
CA TYR A 12 -1.88 -13.17 9.37
C TYR A 12 -2.27 -14.57 9.85
N GLY A 13 -2.93 -14.68 11.01
CA GLY A 13 -3.38 -15.95 11.61
C GLY A 13 -2.88 -16.13 13.05
N TYR A 14 -2.67 -17.38 13.44
CA TYR A 14 -2.25 -17.73 14.80
C TYR A 14 -0.73 -17.81 14.91
N HIS A 15 -0.18 -17.05 15.85
CA HIS A 15 1.23 -17.02 16.17
C HIS A 15 1.51 -17.86 17.41
N ILE A 16 2.43 -18.81 17.27
CA ILE A 16 2.99 -19.56 18.38
C ILE A 16 4.45 -19.15 18.49
N VAL A 17 4.79 -18.44 19.57
CA VAL A 17 6.15 -17.94 19.80
C VAL A 17 6.72 -18.61 21.05
N MET A 18 7.92 -19.18 20.92
CA MET A 18 8.68 -19.74 22.03
C MET A 18 9.95 -18.93 22.23
N MET A 19 10.12 -18.36 23.43
CA MET A 19 11.38 -17.73 23.82
C MET A 19 12.35 -18.81 24.32
N GLU A 20 13.51 -18.90 23.69
CA GLU A 20 14.57 -19.85 24.04
C GLU A 20 15.57 -19.22 25.02
N GLU A 21 16.02 -18.00 24.74
CA GLU A 21 17.01 -17.29 25.57
C GLU A 21 16.71 -15.80 25.63
N HIS A 22 17.06 -15.17 26.76
CA HIS A 22 16.97 -13.72 26.96
C HIS A 22 18.29 -13.23 27.57
N ARG A 23 19.03 -12.39 26.85
CA ARG A 23 20.35 -11.85 27.25
C ARG A 23 20.32 -10.32 27.16
N GLY A 24 20.17 -9.65 28.31
CA GLY A 24 20.07 -8.19 28.32
C GLY A 24 18.85 -7.73 27.53
N ASP A 25 19.06 -6.97 26.46
CA ASP A 25 18.01 -6.48 25.56
C ASP A 25 17.77 -7.37 24.34
N GLU A 26 18.51 -8.48 24.20
CA GLU A 26 18.36 -9.44 23.10
C GLU A 26 17.56 -10.67 23.52
N VAL A 27 16.64 -11.08 22.66
CA VAL A 27 15.82 -12.29 22.84
C VAL A 27 15.96 -13.21 21.63
N ASP A 28 16.23 -14.48 21.91
CA ASP A 28 16.21 -15.55 20.92
C ASP A 28 14.85 -16.25 20.98
N ILE A 29 14.12 -16.22 19.86
CA ILE A 29 12.77 -16.75 19.75
C ILE A 29 12.62 -17.67 18.54
N ARG A 30 11.72 -18.64 18.68
CA ARG A 30 11.18 -19.44 17.57
C ARG A 30 9.73 -19.03 17.35
N HIS A 31 9.33 -18.88 16.09
CA HIS A 31 7.98 -18.49 15.70
C HIS A 31 7.40 -19.47 14.68
N ILE A 32 6.16 -19.88 14.92
CA ILE A 32 5.33 -20.61 13.95
C ILE A 32 4.11 -19.74 13.66
N LEU A 33 3.87 -19.46 12.38
CA LEU A 33 2.63 -18.88 11.88
C LEU A 33 1.74 -19.99 11.32
N MET A 34 0.52 -20.11 11.85
CA MET A 34 -0.52 -20.97 11.31
C MET A 34 -1.62 -20.10 10.70
N SER A 35 -1.63 -20.02 9.38
CA SER A 35 -2.67 -19.32 8.62
C SER A 35 -3.70 -20.33 8.11
N PRO A 36 -4.96 -20.28 8.58
CA PRO A 36 -6.01 -21.15 8.05
C PRO A 36 -6.25 -20.82 6.56
N LYS A 37 -6.34 -21.85 5.73
CA LYS A 37 -6.71 -21.68 4.32
C LYS A 37 -8.22 -21.57 4.22
N ILE A 38 -8.68 -20.58 3.46
CA ILE A 38 -10.11 -20.40 3.18
C ILE A 38 -10.55 -21.55 2.26
N SER A 39 -11.67 -22.19 2.58
CA SER A 39 -12.17 -23.27 1.74
C SER A 39 -12.76 -22.71 0.44
N ALA A 40 -12.72 -23.49 -0.64
CA ALA A 40 -13.36 -23.11 -1.89
C ALA A 40 -14.88 -22.90 -1.74
N ILE A 41 -15.51 -23.58 -0.77
CA ILE A 41 -16.94 -23.44 -0.47
C ILE A 41 -17.19 -22.04 0.12
N ASP A 42 -16.39 -21.63 1.10
CA ASP A 42 -16.52 -20.31 1.73
C ASP A 42 -16.26 -19.17 0.75
N LEU A 43 -15.28 -19.35 -0.15
CA LEU A 43 -15.02 -18.39 -1.23
C LEU A 43 -16.21 -18.25 -2.18
N ASN A 44 -16.89 -19.35 -2.52
CA ASN A 44 -18.09 -19.29 -3.36
C ASN A 44 -19.26 -18.62 -2.62
N ILE A 45 -19.45 -18.92 -1.34
CA ILE A 45 -20.47 -18.25 -0.51
C ILE A 45 -20.21 -16.74 -0.46
N ALA A 46 -18.97 -16.32 -0.22
CA ALA A 46 -18.59 -14.90 -0.21
C ALA A 46 -18.87 -14.22 -1.56
N LYS A 47 -18.59 -14.91 -2.67
CA LYS A 47 -18.91 -14.43 -4.01
C LYS A 47 -20.43 -14.25 -4.20
N ASP A 48 -21.22 -15.24 -3.83
CA ASP A 48 -22.68 -15.21 -3.97
C ASP A 48 -23.32 -14.09 -3.12
N ILE A 49 -22.78 -13.86 -1.92
CA ILE A 49 -23.17 -12.71 -1.08
C ILE A 49 -22.89 -11.40 -1.81
N LEU A 50 -21.69 -11.23 -2.39
CA LEU A 50 -21.36 -10.00 -3.13
C LEU A 50 -22.20 -9.81 -4.39
N ILE A 51 -22.58 -10.87 -5.10
CA ILE A 51 -23.53 -10.78 -6.21
C ILE A 51 -24.87 -10.21 -5.71
N SER A 52 -25.41 -10.76 -4.62
CA SER A 52 -26.66 -10.27 -4.04
C SER A 52 -26.56 -8.83 -3.53
N VAL A 53 -25.43 -8.44 -2.96
CA VAL A 53 -25.16 -7.06 -2.52
C VAL A 53 -25.13 -6.13 -3.74
N ARG A 54 -24.43 -6.52 -4.81
CA ARG A 54 -24.37 -5.76 -6.06
C ARG A 54 -25.76 -5.55 -6.65
N ASP A 55 -26.55 -6.61 -6.77
CA ASP A 55 -27.92 -6.53 -7.31
C ASP A 55 -28.79 -5.59 -6.47
N SER A 56 -28.63 -5.62 -5.14
CA SER A 56 -29.34 -4.70 -4.25
C SER A 56 -28.93 -3.24 -4.44
N ILE A 57 -27.67 -2.98 -4.81
CA ILE A 57 -27.19 -1.62 -5.12
C ILE A 57 -27.71 -1.17 -6.48
N LEU A 58 -27.71 -2.05 -7.48
CA LEU A 58 -28.25 -1.75 -8.82
C LEU A 58 -29.76 -1.50 -8.81
N ASP A 59 -30.48 -2.21 -7.94
CA ASP A 59 -31.92 -2.01 -7.69
C ASP A 59 -32.23 -0.77 -6.82
N GLU A 60 -31.22 0.03 -6.47
CA GLU A 60 -31.32 1.22 -5.60
C GLU A 60 -31.89 0.94 -4.19
N LYS A 61 -31.90 -0.34 -3.76
CA LYS A 61 -32.35 -0.75 -2.41
C LYS A 61 -31.29 -0.50 -1.34
N LEU A 62 -30.03 -0.39 -1.75
CA LEU A 62 -28.87 -0.23 -0.87
C LEU A 62 -27.87 0.74 -1.51
N THR A 63 -27.34 1.70 -0.77
CA THR A 63 -26.24 2.54 -1.29
C THR A 63 -24.92 1.78 -1.21
N PHE A 64 -23.93 2.16 -2.03
CA PHE A 64 -22.60 1.54 -1.96
C PHE A 64 -21.94 1.78 -0.60
N GLU A 65 -22.16 2.96 -0.03
CA GLU A 65 -21.68 3.36 1.28
C GLU A 65 -22.31 2.51 2.40
N ASP A 66 -23.62 2.31 2.37
CA ASP A 66 -24.32 1.43 3.33
C ASP A 66 -23.90 -0.03 3.18
N ALA A 67 -23.71 -0.48 1.93
CA ALA A 67 -23.19 -1.82 1.64
C ALA A 67 -21.79 -2.01 2.23
N SER A 68 -20.92 -1.00 2.08
CA SER A 68 -19.57 -1.01 2.63
C SER A 68 -19.61 -1.17 4.15
N ILE A 69 -20.45 -0.39 4.85
CA ILE A 69 -20.57 -0.45 6.31
C ILE A 69 -21.09 -1.83 6.78
N ARG A 70 -22.01 -2.46 6.05
CA ARG A 70 -22.67 -3.69 6.47
C ARG A 70 -21.91 -4.96 6.10
N TYR A 71 -21.25 -4.98 4.94
CA TYR A 71 -20.72 -6.20 4.33
C TYR A 71 -19.20 -6.16 4.08
N SER A 72 -18.54 -5.00 4.23
CA SER A 72 -17.08 -4.96 4.10
C SER A 72 -16.39 -5.53 5.33
N ASP A 73 -15.43 -6.42 5.10
CA ASP A 73 -14.47 -6.91 6.10
C ASP A 73 -13.18 -6.06 6.13
N ASP A 74 -13.08 -5.03 5.28
CA ASP A 74 -11.95 -4.10 5.27
C ASP A 74 -12.20 -2.95 6.26
N GLU A 75 -11.64 -3.07 7.46
CA GLU A 75 -11.76 -2.08 8.53
C GLU A 75 -11.20 -0.70 8.16
N MET A 76 -10.26 -0.60 7.21
CA MET A 76 -9.71 0.69 6.78
C MET A 76 -10.70 1.52 5.95
N THR A 77 -11.60 0.85 5.22
CA THR A 77 -12.49 1.51 4.25
C THR A 77 -13.97 1.38 4.59
N LYS A 78 -14.35 0.40 5.42
CA LYS A 78 -15.74 0.17 5.84
C LYS A 78 -16.43 1.43 6.36
N PHE A 79 -15.77 2.18 7.25
CA PHE A 79 -16.33 3.38 7.87
C PHE A 79 -16.22 4.65 7.02
N ASN A 80 -15.50 4.61 5.89
CA ASN A 80 -15.37 5.74 4.97
C ASN A 80 -16.21 5.57 3.68
N GLY A 81 -17.11 4.56 3.67
CA GLY A 81 -17.97 4.24 2.53
C GLY A 81 -17.25 3.47 1.42
N GLY A 82 -16.20 2.70 1.75
CA GLY A 82 -15.44 1.91 0.78
C GLY A 82 -14.47 2.73 -0.07
N LYS A 83 -14.14 3.96 0.34
CA LYS A 83 -13.23 4.85 -0.38
C LYS A 83 -11.80 4.47 -0.11
N LEU A 84 -11.10 4.04 -1.15
CA LEU A 84 -9.66 3.85 -1.10
C LEU A 84 -8.93 5.19 -0.94
N ILE A 85 -7.90 5.20 -0.10
CA ILE A 85 -7.02 6.36 0.13
C ILE A 85 -5.62 5.98 -0.33
N ASN A 86 -5.06 6.78 -1.22
CA ASN A 86 -3.68 6.65 -1.64
C ASN A 86 -2.77 7.10 -0.49
N LEU A 87 -1.99 6.17 0.07
CA LEU A 87 -1.12 6.42 1.22
C LEU A 87 0.03 7.39 0.91
N ASN A 88 0.45 7.51 -0.36
CA ASN A 88 1.50 8.43 -0.79
C ASN A 88 1.01 9.87 -0.84
N THR A 89 -0.24 10.08 -1.29
CA THR A 89 -0.79 11.44 -1.51
C THR A 89 -1.79 11.89 -0.45
N GLY A 90 -2.31 10.96 0.35
CA GLY A 90 -3.41 11.19 1.30
C GLY A 90 -4.75 11.50 0.63
N THR A 91 -4.90 11.27 -0.68
CA THR A 91 -6.12 11.55 -1.43
C THR A 91 -6.81 10.28 -1.89
N SER A 92 -8.08 10.35 -2.31
CA SER A 92 -8.79 9.20 -2.91
C SER A 92 -8.53 9.05 -4.42
N LYS A 93 -7.44 9.63 -4.93
CA LYS A 93 -7.05 9.58 -6.34
C LYS A 93 -5.84 8.67 -6.49
N PHE A 94 -5.91 7.81 -7.49
CA PHE A 94 -4.87 6.85 -7.82
C PHE A 94 -4.50 7.01 -9.29
N GLU A 95 -3.21 6.95 -9.56
CA GLU A 95 -2.74 6.79 -10.92
C GLU A 95 -2.84 5.34 -11.36
N LEU A 96 -3.04 5.09 -12.67
CA LEU A 96 -3.21 3.75 -13.21
C LEU A 96 -2.05 2.79 -12.93
N HIS A 97 -0.86 3.32 -12.69
CA HIS A 97 0.34 2.55 -12.41
C HIS A 97 0.51 2.22 -10.91
N GLU A 98 -0.19 2.94 -10.02
CA GLU A 98 -0.23 2.67 -8.58
C GLU A 98 -1.26 1.60 -8.22
N LEU A 99 -2.22 1.34 -9.10
CA LEU A 99 -3.27 0.35 -8.87
C LEU A 99 -2.75 -1.07 -9.00
N GLU A 100 -3.14 -1.92 -8.05
CA GLU A 100 -2.96 -3.37 -8.16
C GLU A 100 -3.62 -3.92 -9.43
N SER A 101 -3.05 -4.98 -9.99
CA SER A 101 -3.50 -5.57 -11.26
C SER A 101 -4.97 -5.99 -11.21
N ALA A 102 -5.44 -6.55 -10.09
CA ALA A 102 -6.83 -6.97 -9.95
C ALA A 102 -7.80 -5.78 -9.96
N ILE A 103 -7.45 -4.68 -9.27
CA ILE A 103 -8.25 -3.46 -9.25
C ILE A 103 -8.27 -2.85 -10.65
N LYS A 104 -7.10 -2.74 -11.30
CA LYS A 104 -6.98 -2.19 -12.65
C LYS A 104 -7.87 -2.90 -13.65
N LEU A 105 -7.86 -4.23 -13.66
CA LEU A 105 -8.71 -5.03 -14.54
C LEU A 105 -10.21 -4.83 -14.25
N ALA A 106 -10.58 -4.75 -12.97
CA ALA A 106 -11.96 -4.56 -12.57
C ALA A 106 -12.52 -3.18 -12.93
N VAL A 107 -11.69 -2.12 -12.90
CA VAL A 107 -12.13 -0.74 -13.17
C VAL A 107 -11.92 -0.29 -14.62
N GLU A 108 -11.10 -0.99 -15.42
CA GLU A 108 -10.74 -0.58 -16.79
C GLU A 108 -11.97 -0.44 -17.70
N GLN A 109 -12.94 -1.35 -17.54
CA GLN A 109 -14.16 -1.44 -18.35
C GLN A 109 -15.35 -0.67 -17.75
N LEU A 110 -15.22 -0.09 -16.56
CA LEU A 110 -16.31 0.61 -15.90
C LEU A 110 -16.48 2.04 -16.39
N GLU A 111 -17.74 2.45 -16.49
CA GLU A 111 -18.12 3.85 -16.58
C GLU A 111 -18.16 4.51 -15.20
N VAL A 112 -18.18 5.84 -15.19
CA VAL A 112 -18.25 6.61 -13.94
C VAL A 112 -19.59 6.32 -13.25
N ASN A 113 -19.52 5.99 -11.96
CA ASN A 113 -20.56 5.48 -11.06
C ASN A 113 -20.99 4.02 -11.27
N GLU A 114 -20.39 3.30 -12.22
CA GLU A 114 -20.66 1.88 -12.42
C GLU A 114 -19.96 1.00 -11.37
N ILE A 115 -20.53 -0.18 -11.13
CA ILE A 115 -20.06 -1.17 -10.16
C ILE A 115 -19.63 -2.44 -10.90
N SER A 116 -18.42 -2.91 -10.58
CA SER A 116 -17.84 -4.13 -11.15
C SER A 116 -18.61 -5.39 -10.76
N GLU A 117 -18.33 -6.47 -11.48
CA GLU A 117 -18.58 -7.82 -10.96
C GLU A 117 -17.64 -8.16 -9.80
N PRO A 118 -18.00 -9.11 -8.91
CA PRO A 118 -17.12 -9.56 -7.83
C PRO A 118 -15.80 -10.10 -8.39
N SER A 119 -14.71 -9.45 -8.00
CA SER A 119 -13.36 -9.76 -8.46
C SER A 119 -12.59 -10.47 -7.36
N TYR A 120 -11.98 -11.61 -7.69
CA TYR A 120 -11.11 -12.33 -6.77
C TYR A 120 -9.81 -11.54 -6.56
N VAL A 121 -9.40 -11.38 -5.31
CA VAL A 121 -8.19 -10.70 -4.90
C VAL A 121 -7.42 -11.52 -3.87
N LYS A 122 -6.10 -11.35 -3.86
CA LYS A 122 -5.26 -11.78 -2.73
C LYS A 122 -4.82 -10.53 -1.98
N LEU A 123 -5.12 -10.50 -0.70
CA LEU A 123 -4.74 -9.41 0.20
C LEU A 123 -3.25 -9.50 0.54
N ASP A 124 -2.69 -8.40 1.07
CA ASP A 124 -1.29 -8.33 1.49
C ASP A 124 -0.94 -9.36 2.57
N ASP A 125 -1.91 -9.71 3.42
CA ASP A 125 -1.79 -10.77 4.44
C ASP A 125 -1.85 -12.20 3.87
N GLY A 126 -2.01 -12.34 2.55
CA GLY A 126 -2.10 -13.60 1.83
C GLY A 126 -3.49 -14.22 1.84
N LYS A 127 -4.49 -13.60 2.49
CA LYS A 127 -5.87 -14.09 2.45
C LYS A 127 -6.48 -13.89 1.07
N GLU A 128 -7.35 -14.82 0.73
CA GLU A 128 -8.10 -14.81 -0.52
C GLU A 128 -9.48 -14.18 -0.26
N ALA A 129 -9.89 -13.22 -1.07
CA ALA A 129 -11.16 -12.53 -0.88
C ALA A 129 -11.80 -12.19 -2.23
N TYR A 130 -13.07 -11.80 -2.19
CA TYR A 130 -13.74 -11.15 -3.31
C TYR A 130 -14.01 -9.69 -2.96
N ARG A 131 -13.89 -8.80 -3.96
CA ARG A 131 -14.17 -7.37 -3.82
C ARG A 131 -15.09 -6.88 -4.93
N LEU A 132 -15.93 -5.89 -4.60
CA LEU A 132 -16.68 -5.08 -5.54
C LEU A 132 -16.02 -3.71 -5.65
N PHE A 133 -15.93 -3.17 -6.86
CA PHE A 133 -15.35 -1.85 -7.10
C PHE A 133 -16.39 -0.92 -7.73
N LYS A 134 -16.42 0.33 -7.28
CA LYS A 134 -17.20 1.41 -7.90
C LYS A 134 -16.29 2.51 -8.38
N LEU A 135 -16.40 2.87 -9.65
CA LEU A 135 -15.58 3.94 -10.22
C LEU A 135 -16.21 5.31 -9.95
N LEU A 136 -15.67 6.09 -9.01
CA LEU A 136 -16.24 7.40 -8.67
C LEU A 136 -15.96 8.50 -9.70
N SER A 137 -14.78 8.46 -10.32
CA SER A 137 -14.38 9.40 -11.37
C SER A 137 -13.20 8.85 -12.15
N LYS A 138 -13.07 9.25 -13.41
CA LYS A 138 -11.96 8.89 -14.29
C LYS A 138 -11.44 10.17 -14.94
N ALA A 139 -10.15 10.44 -14.78
CA ALA A 139 -9.47 11.47 -15.55
C ALA A 139 -9.10 10.88 -16.92
N GLU A 140 -9.37 11.61 -18.00
CA GLU A 140 -8.97 11.18 -19.33
C GLU A 140 -7.44 11.21 -19.47
N ALA A 141 -6.90 10.26 -20.23
CA ALA A 141 -5.48 10.24 -20.55
C ALA A 141 -5.15 11.48 -21.39
N HIS A 142 -4.29 12.35 -20.85
CA HIS A 142 -3.82 13.55 -21.54
C HIS A 142 -2.30 13.68 -21.35
N LYS A 143 -1.67 14.48 -22.21
CA LYS A 143 -0.28 14.88 -21.98
C LYS A 143 -0.23 15.90 -20.86
N VAL A 144 0.76 15.77 -19.99
CA VAL A 144 1.02 16.68 -18.87
C VAL A 144 0.96 18.12 -19.35
N ASN A 145 0.13 18.94 -18.70
CA ASN A 145 -0.04 20.33 -19.07
C ASN A 145 -0.15 21.25 -17.84
N PHE A 146 0.21 22.52 -17.99
CA PHE A 146 0.20 23.49 -16.89
C PHE A 146 -1.19 23.87 -16.38
N LYS A 147 -2.26 23.52 -17.09
CA LYS A 147 -3.62 23.87 -16.67
C LYS A 147 -4.17 22.83 -15.69
N ASP A 148 -4.05 21.56 -16.04
CA ASP A 148 -4.62 20.45 -15.27
C ASP A 148 -3.62 19.92 -14.22
N ASP A 149 -2.31 19.97 -14.53
CA ASP A 149 -1.25 19.35 -13.71
C ASP A 149 -0.32 20.34 -13.02
N TYR A 150 -0.73 21.62 -12.91
CA TYR A 150 0.12 22.67 -12.33
C TYR A 150 0.75 22.27 -10.99
N LYS A 151 -0.06 21.67 -10.11
CA LYS A 151 0.39 21.23 -8.78
C LYS A 151 1.51 20.20 -8.89
N MET A 152 1.32 19.19 -9.72
CA MET A 152 2.33 18.14 -9.95
C MET A 152 3.63 18.75 -10.49
N ILE A 153 3.53 19.58 -11.54
CA ILE A 153 4.71 20.21 -12.16
C ILE A 153 5.44 21.10 -11.16
N ARG A 154 4.70 21.89 -10.38
CA ARG A 154 5.26 22.75 -9.32
C ARG A 154 5.98 21.91 -8.26
N ASP A 155 5.37 20.82 -7.81
CA ASP A 155 5.94 19.97 -6.76
C ASP A 155 7.21 19.24 -7.26
N MET A 156 7.22 18.77 -8.52
CA MET A 156 8.43 18.23 -9.17
C MET A 156 9.55 19.27 -9.30
N ALA A 157 9.22 20.49 -9.76
CA ALA A 157 10.19 21.56 -9.89
C ALA A 157 10.74 22.02 -8.53
N LEU A 158 9.90 22.01 -7.50
CA LEU A 158 10.31 22.30 -6.13
C LEU A 158 11.28 21.22 -5.62
N GLU A 159 11.00 19.95 -5.86
CA GLU A 159 11.89 18.86 -5.44
C GLU A 159 13.24 18.95 -6.14
N GLN A 160 13.25 19.18 -7.46
CA GLN A 160 14.49 19.44 -8.19
C GLN A 160 15.30 20.60 -7.58
N LYS A 161 14.65 21.69 -7.17
CA LYS A 161 15.32 22.84 -6.55
C LYS A 161 15.87 22.52 -5.16
N LYS A 162 15.21 21.67 -4.38
CA LYS A 162 15.75 21.19 -3.10
C LYS A 162 16.98 20.31 -3.33
N ASP A 163 16.94 19.41 -4.30
CA ASP A 163 18.06 18.53 -4.64
C ASP A 163 19.29 19.34 -5.09
N GLU A 164 19.08 20.36 -5.93
CA GLU A 164 20.11 21.32 -6.31
C GLU A 164 20.70 22.03 -5.08
N ALA A 165 19.86 22.56 -4.19
CA ALA A 165 20.30 23.25 -2.98
C ALA A 165 21.06 22.33 -2.00
N ILE A 166 20.62 21.07 -1.85
CA ILE A 166 21.30 20.06 -1.04
C ILE A 166 22.66 19.73 -1.66
N SER A 167 22.72 19.54 -2.98
CA SER A 167 23.97 19.24 -3.69
C SER A 167 25.00 20.37 -3.52
N ASP A 168 24.56 21.62 -3.66
CA ASP A 168 25.40 22.80 -3.46
C ASP A 168 25.88 22.92 -2.01
N TRP A 169 24.99 22.64 -1.05
CA TRP A 169 25.32 22.62 0.36
C TRP A 169 26.34 21.52 0.71
N ILE A 170 26.19 20.30 0.16
CA ILE A 170 27.15 19.19 0.33
C ILE A 170 28.52 19.60 -0.20
N ASN A 171 28.59 20.09 -1.44
CA ASN A 171 29.85 20.50 -2.07
C ASN A 171 30.55 21.64 -1.30
N THR A 172 29.77 22.61 -0.81
CA THR A 172 30.30 23.71 0.01
C THR A 172 30.79 23.22 1.36
N SER A 173 30.06 22.31 2.00
CA SER A 173 30.41 21.76 3.32
C SER A 173 31.66 20.88 3.23
N LEU A 174 31.75 20.01 2.21
CA LEU A 174 32.93 19.19 1.93
C LEU A 174 34.20 20.03 1.76
N SER A 175 34.11 21.22 1.16
CA SER A 175 35.26 22.11 1.01
C SER A 175 35.81 22.67 2.33
N LYS A 176 35.01 22.67 3.40
CA LYS A 176 35.34 23.24 4.71
C LYS A 176 35.60 22.20 5.79
N THR A 177 35.29 20.94 5.52
CA THR A 177 35.36 19.85 6.50
C THR A 177 36.50 18.90 6.14
N TYR A 178 37.30 18.51 7.14
CA TYR A 178 38.30 17.46 6.96
C TYR A 178 37.59 16.10 6.88
N VAL A 179 37.81 15.38 5.79
CA VAL A 179 37.26 14.05 5.52
C VAL A 179 38.41 13.09 5.30
N ARG A 180 38.39 11.93 5.98
CA ARG A 180 39.36 10.85 5.78
C ARG A 180 38.62 9.58 5.41
N ILE A 181 38.96 9.00 4.26
CA ILE A 181 38.38 7.75 3.75
C ILE A 181 39.45 6.66 3.83
N ASN A 182 39.05 5.45 4.24
CA ASN A 182 39.95 4.29 4.22
C ASN A 182 40.32 3.92 2.77
N GLU A 183 41.56 3.51 2.52
CA GLU A 183 42.11 3.26 1.18
C GLU A 183 41.26 2.28 0.36
N GLU A 184 40.68 1.28 1.01
CA GLU A 184 39.81 0.27 0.37
C GLU A 184 38.57 0.86 -0.31
N TYR A 185 38.10 2.03 0.14
CA TYR A 185 36.90 2.68 -0.41
C TYR A 185 37.23 3.81 -1.39
N LYS A 186 38.50 4.18 -1.57
CA LYS A 186 38.89 5.27 -2.49
C LYS A 186 38.73 4.90 -3.97
N VAL A 187 38.61 3.62 -4.27
CA VAL A 187 38.39 3.09 -5.62
C VAL A 187 36.93 3.18 -6.09
N LEU A 188 36.01 3.59 -5.21
CA LEU A 188 34.59 3.71 -5.54
C LEU A 188 34.27 5.06 -6.19
N ASP A 189 33.38 5.04 -7.17
CA ASP A 189 32.82 6.25 -7.77
C ASP A 189 31.75 6.84 -6.84
N PHE A 190 32.09 7.95 -6.20
CA PHE A 190 31.16 8.69 -5.37
C PHE A 190 30.41 9.74 -6.16
N GLN A 191 29.11 9.90 -5.86
CA GLN A 191 28.26 10.95 -6.43
C GLN A 191 28.78 12.37 -6.12
N TYR A 192 29.34 12.56 -4.93
CA TYR A 192 29.96 13.82 -4.51
C TYR A 192 31.45 13.63 -4.29
N ASN A 193 32.23 14.70 -4.38
CA ASN A 193 33.69 14.62 -4.30
C ASN A 193 34.19 14.46 -2.84
N TRP A 194 33.94 13.30 -2.24
CA TRP A 194 34.37 12.97 -0.88
C TRP A 194 35.88 12.74 -0.75
N LEU A 195 36.58 12.54 -1.88
CA LEU A 195 38.02 12.26 -1.94
C LEU A 195 38.90 13.52 -1.87
N LYS A 196 38.28 14.70 -1.69
CA LYS A 196 38.98 15.98 -1.64
C LYS A 196 39.62 16.21 -0.26
N ASN A 197 40.75 15.52 0.00
CA ASN A 197 41.92 15.90 0.82
C ASN A 197 42.84 14.68 1.01
#